data_AF-A0A9N7R7Q4-F1
#
_entry.id   AF-A0A9N7R7Q4-F1
#
_cell.length_a   1.000
_cell.length_b   1.000
_cell.length_c   1.000
_cell.angle_alpha   90.00
_cell.angle_beta   90.00
_cell.angle_gamma   90.00
#
_symmetry.space_group_name_H-M   'P 1'
#
loop_
_entity.id
_entity.type
_entity.pdbx_description
1 polymer ?
#
loop_
_entity_poly.entity_id
_entity_poly.type
_entity_poly.pdbx_seq_one_letter_code
_entity_poly.pdbx_strand_id
1 'polypeptide(L)'
;MSAFNTVGNIVLSGDVMGKKLDEERIRRNIAKYLGRLIAFASGIVEERTRERESEIGKERKDLLDALLDEGEVDEDGLDKLSAKNIAIVILEMFFGGTETTSTTIEWGMAELLRHQSSMEKIQDEIDRVVGRTRRVQEDDLTPMPICRQP
;
A
#
# COMPACT_ATOMS: atom_id res chain seq x y z
N MET A 1 -2.64 6.21 23.23
CA MET A 1 -4.04 5.72 23.10
C MET A 1 -5.11 6.82 23.06
N SER A 2 -4.94 7.97 23.73
CA SER A 2 -5.98 9.01 23.74
C SER A 2 -6.24 9.69 22.38
N ALA A 3 -5.20 9.91 21.56
CA ALA A 3 -5.36 10.59 20.26
C ALA A 3 -6.13 9.75 19.22
N PHE A 4 -5.94 8.42 19.22
CA PHE A 4 -6.69 7.49 18.36
C PHE A 4 -8.18 7.43 18.71
N ASN A 5 -8.53 7.51 20.01
CA ASN A 5 -9.94 7.57 20.44
C ASN A 5 -10.63 8.88 20.07
N THR A 6 -9.90 10.00 20.03
CA THR A 6 -10.49 11.31 19.68
C THR A 6 -10.84 11.39 18.19
N VAL A 7 -9.99 10.85 17.30
CA VAL A 7 -10.31 10.79 15.86
C VAL A 7 -11.42 9.75 15.59
N GLY A 8 -11.41 8.62 16.31
CA GLY A 8 -12.51 7.65 16.28
C GLY A 8 -13.86 8.27 16.68
N ASN A 9 -13.89 9.11 17.72
CA ASN A 9 -15.12 9.79 18.13
C ASN A 9 -15.54 10.92 17.19
N ILE A 10 -14.61 11.63 16.52
CA ILE A 10 -14.97 12.66 15.54
C ILE A 10 -15.60 12.04 14.27
N VAL A 11 -15.19 10.82 13.91
CA VAL A 11 -15.80 10.08 12.78
C VAL A 11 -17.12 9.39 13.17
N LEU A 12 -17.31 9.03 14.44
CA LEU A 12 -18.50 8.30 14.93
C LEU A 12 -19.58 9.18 15.59
N SER A 13 -19.27 10.43 15.98
CA SER A 13 -20.27 11.38 16.45
C SER A 13 -20.98 12.02 15.26
N GLY A 14 -22.25 11.65 15.07
CA GLY A 14 -23.07 11.91 13.89
C GLY A 14 -23.52 13.37 13.66
N ASP A 15 -22.62 14.35 13.82
CA ASP A 15 -22.94 15.78 13.68
C ASP A 15 -22.59 16.38 12.30
N VAL A 16 -22.28 15.55 11.29
CA VAL A 16 -22.07 16.01 9.90
C VAL A 16 -23.22 15.59 8.95
N MET A 17 -24.15 14.73 9.38
CA MET A 17 -25.07 14.06 8.45
C MET A 17 -26.45 14.72 8.31
N GLY A 18 -26.48 16.03 8.00
CA GLY A 18 -27.71 16.78 7.71
C GLY A 18 -28.25 16.64 6.27
N LYS A 19 -27.66 15.79 5.42
CA LYS A 19 -28.13 15.52 4.05
C LYS A 19 -28.52 14.06 3.94
N LYS A 20 -29.75 13.78 3.48
CA LYS A 20 -30.18 12.42 3.10
C LYS A 20 -29.11 11.80 2.21
N LEU A 21 -28.46 10.74 2.69
CA LEU A 21 -27.51 9.96 1.92
C LEU A 21 -28.30 9.28 0.80
N ASP A 22 -28.05 9.69 -0.45
CA ASP A 22 -28.60 9.04 -1.63
C ASP A 22 -27.84 7.72 -1.84
N GLU A 23 -28.38 6.66 -1.23
CA GLU A 23 -27.79 5.32 -1.23
C GLU A 23 -27.61 4.76 -2.64
N GLU A 24 -28.51 5.06 -3.57
CA GLU A 24 -28.40 4.61 -4.96
C GLU A 24 -27.25 5.31 -5.68
N ARG A 25 -27.08 6.61 -5.46
CA ARG A 25 -25.92 7.34 -5.99
C ARG A 25 -24.62 6.84 -5.39
N ILE A 26 -24.58 6.57 -4.08
CA ILE A 26 -23.39 6.03 -3.41
C ILE A 26 -23.04 4.65 -3.98
N ARG A 27 -24.01 3.72 -4.06
CA ARG A 27 -23.81 2.38 -4.63
C ARG A 27 -23.31 2.45 -6.07
N ARG A 28 -23.91 3.28 -6.92
CA ARG A 28 -23.47 3.46 -8.32
C ARG A 28 -22.04 3.99 -8.41
N ASN A 29 -21.69 4.96 -7.56
CA ASN A 29 -20.35 5.51 -7.52
C ASN A 29 -19.32 4.47 -7.05
N ILE A 30 -19.61 3.73 -5.98
CA ILE A 30 -18.75 2.66 -5.47
C ILE A 30 -18.53 1.60 -6.55
N ALA A 31 -19.60 1.12 -7.19
CA ALA A 31 -19.50 0.13 -8.26
C ALA A 31 -18.63 0.64 -9.42
N LYS A 32 -18.78 1.91 -9.81
CA LYS A 32 -17.94 2.54 -10.84
C LYS A 32 -16.47 2.59 -10.45
N TYR A 33 -16.15 2.95 -9.20
CA TYR A 33 -14.77 3.01 -8.73
C TYR A 33 -14.14 1.63 -8.58
N LEU A 34 -14.85 0.67 -7.97
CA LEU A 34 -14.40 -0.71 -7.87
C LEU A 34 -14.17 -1.33 -9.25
N GLY A 35 -15.07 -1.09 -10.21
CA GLY A 35 -14.89 -1.53 -11.59
C GLY A 35 -13.62 -0.98 -12.24
N ARG A 36 -13.28 0.29 -12.00
CA ARG A 36 -12.04 0.90 -12.49
C ARG A 36 -10.79 0.30 -11.82
N LEU A 37 -10.85 0.03 -10.53
CA LEU A 37 -9.74 -0.56 -9.77
C LEU A 37 -9.47 -2.01 -10.20
N ILE A 38 -10.53 -2.80 -10.39
CA ILE A 38 -10.42 -4.16 -10.92
C ILE A 38 -9.84 -4.11 -12.33
N ALA A 39 -10.34 -3.24 -13.21
CA ALA A 39 -9.80 -3.10 -14.56
C ALA A 39 -8.32 -2.70 -14.57
N PHE A 40 -7.91 -1.81 -13.67
CA PHE A 40 -6.51 -1.45 -13.48
C PHE A 40 -5.66 -2.64 -13.04
N ALA A 41 -6.07 -3.38 -12.01
CA ALA A 41 -5.34 -4.54 -11.52
C ALA A 41 -5.28 -5.65 -12.58
N SER A 42 -6.37 -5.88 -13.31
CA SER A 42 -6.40 -6.81 -14.44
C SER A 42 -5.43 -6.40 -15.56
N GLY A 43 -5.29 -5.10 -15.85
CA GLY A 43 -4.29 -4.61 -16.80
C GLY A 43 -2.84 -4.92 -16.38
N ILE A 44 -2.53 -4.83 -15.09
CA ILE A 44 -1.20 -5.22 -14.55
C ILE A 44 -0.94 -6.71 -14.78
N VAL A 45 -1.93 -7.55 -14.48
CA VAL A 45 -1.82 -9.00 -14.66
C VAL A 45 -1.61 -9.34 -16.14
N GLU A 46 -2.42 -8.76 -17.03
CA GLU A 46 -2.33 -8.98 -18.48
C GLU A 46 -0.98 -8.52 -19.05
N GLU A 47 -0.51 -7.34 -18.64
CA GLU A 47 0.80 -6.83 -19.06
C GLU A 47 1.93 -7.79 -18.64
N ARG A 48 1.91 -8.27 -17.39
CA ARG A 48 2.93 -9.20 -16.90
C ARG A 48 2.87 -10.56 -17.60
N THR A 49 1.68 -11.09 -17.86
CA THR A 49 1.51 -12.34 -18.61
C THR A 49 2.15 -12.21 -20.00
N ARG A 50 1.91 -11.10 -20.70
CA ARG A 50 2.51 -10.83 -22.01
C ARG A 50 4.03 -10.66 -21.95
N GLU A 51 4.56 -10.04 -20.90
CA GLU A 51 6.00 -9.90 -20.70
C GLU A 51 6.70 -11.26 -20.53
N ARG A 52 6.07 -12.22 -19.87
CA ARG A 52 6.60 -13.58 -19.67
C ARG A 52 6.65 -14.41 -20.94
N GLU A 53 5.67 -14.25 -21.81
CA GLU A 53 5.67 -14.88 -23.13
C GLU A 53 6.83 -14.37 -24.01
N SER A 54 7.36 -13.17 -23.71
CA SER A 54 8.56 -12.63 -24.35
C SER A 54 9.83 -13.06 -23.61
N GLU A 55 10.93 -13.33 -24.33
CA GLU A 55 12.22 -13.71 -23.72
C GLU A 55 12.83 -12.64 -22.79
N ILE A 56 12.22 -11.45 -22.71
CA ILE A 56 12.66 -10.29 -21.93
C ILE A 56 12.35 -10.45 -20.43
N GLY A 57 11.38 -11.30 -20.04
CA GLY A 57 10.87 -11.37 -18.66
C GLY A 57 11.47 -12.45 -17.75
N LYS A 58 12.36 -13.33 -18.23
CA LYS A 58 12.72 -14.57 -17.52
C LYS A 58 13.58 -14.42 -16.26
N GLU A 59 14.20 -13.27 -16.01
CA GLU A 59 15.14 -13.09 -14.90
C GLU A 59 14.54 -12.47 -13.63
N ARG A 60 13.33 -11.87 -13.70
CA ARG A 60 12.69 -11.26 -12.52
C ARG A 60 11.60 -12.18 -12.01
N LYS A 61 11.78 -12.71 -10.80
CA LYS A 61 10.73 -13.41 -10.05
C LYS A 61 10.28 -12.53 -8.91
N ASP A 62 9.09 -11.96 -9.02
CA ASP A 62 8.42 -11.29 -7.92
C ASP A 62 7.20 -12.08 -7.43
N LEU A 63 6.28 -11.43 -6.71
CA LEU A 63 5.07 -12.08 -6.22
C LEU A 63 4.06 -12.35 -7.33
N LEU A 64 3.94 -11.48 -8.33
CA LEU A 64 2.97 -11.62 -9.41
C LEU A 64 3.34 -12.81 -10.31
N ASP A 65 4.58 -12.86 -10.76
CA ASP A 65 5.50 -13.91 -10.32
C ASP A 65 4.94 -15.29 -9.92
N ALA A 66 5.10 -15.59 -8.64
CA ALA A 66 4.60 -16.82 -8.02
C ALA A 66 3.08 -17.03 -8.19
N LEU A 67 2.27 -15.96 -8.22
CA LEU A 67 0.80 -16.08 -8.36
C LEU A 67 0.38 -16.57 -9.74
N LEU A 68 1.07 -16.13 -10.79
CA LEU A 68 0.82 -16.55 -12.17
C LEU A 68 1.28 -18.00 -12.39
N ASP A 69 2.41 -18.40 -11.80
CA ASP A 69 2.91 -19.78 -11.86
C ASP A 69 1.89 -20.77 -11.27
N GLU A 70 1.22 -20.39 -10.17
CA GLU A 70 0.14 -21.17 -9.55
C GLU A 70 -1.16 -21.19 -10.40
N GLY A 71 -1.30 -20.25 -11.34
CA GLY A 71 -2.44 -20.14 -12.26
C GLY A 71 -2.28 -20.95 -13.56
N GLU A 72 -1.07 -21.35 -13.94
CA GLU A 72 -0.81 -22.13 -15.16
C GLU A 72 -1.27 -23.58 -15.01
N VAL A 73 -1.98 -24.13 -16.00
CA VAL A 73 -2.73 -25.41 -15.95
C VAL A 73 -1.84 -26.62 -15.63
N ASP A 74 -2.28 -27.47 -14.69
CA ASP A 74 -1.85 -28.88 -14.58
C ASP A 74 -2.99 -29.76 -15.08
N GLU A 75 -2.64 -30.93 -15.61
CA GLU A 75 -3.56 -31.93 -16.17
C GLU A 75 -4.64 -32.43 -15.17
N ASP A 76 -4.52 -32.12 -13.87
CA ASP A 76 -5.30 -32.73 -12.78
C ASP A 76 -6.55 -31.95 -12.30
N GLY A 77 -6.87 -30.79 -12.90
CA GLY A 77 -8.21 -30.19 -12.76
C GLY A 77 -8.63 -29.67 -11.37
N LEU A 78 -7.68 -29.34 -10.48
CA LEU A 78 -7.96 -28.63 -9.22
C LEU A 78 -8.17 -27.12 -9.47
N ASP A 79 -9.00 -26.45 -8.64
CA ASP A 79 -9.36 -25.04 -8.72
C ASP A 79 -8.12 -24.10 -8.65
N LYS A 80 -7.49 -23.82 -9.79
CA LYS A 80 -6.36 -22.86 -9.88
C LYS A 80 -6.80 -21.41 -9.70
N LEU A 81 -5.86 -20.56 -9.30
CA LEU A 81 -6.08 -19.12 -9.16
C LEU A 81 -6.40 -18.49 -10.53
N SER A 82 -7.66 -18.13 -10.75
CA SER A 82 -8.05 -17.41 -11.97
C SER A 82 -7.36 -16.05 -12.06
N ALA A 83 -7.13 -15.55 -13.29
CA ALA A 83 -6.57 -14.21 -13.51
C ALA A 83 -7.36 -13.10 -12.79
N LYS A 84 -8.68 -13.28 -12.63
CA LYS A 84 -9.53 -12.41 -11.83
C LYS A 84 -9.19 -12.45 -10.34
N ASN A 85 -8.96 -13.64 -9.78
CA ASN A 85 -8.55 -13.79 -8.37
C ASN A 85 -7.17 -13.19 -8.14
N ILE A 86 -6.23 -13.40 -9.07
CA ILE A 86 -4.90 -12.78 -9.03
C ILE A 86 -5.02 -11.25 -9.03
N ALA A 87 -5.83 -10.67 -9.92
CA ALA A 87 -6.08 -9.23 -9.94
C ALA A 87 -6.69 -8.70 -8.64
N ILE A 88 -7.59 -9.47 -8.00
CA ILE A 88 -8.14 -9.12 -6.68
C ILE A 88 -7.05 -9.15 -5.60
N VAL A 89 -6.22 -10.18 -5.55
CA VAL A 89 -5.10 -10.27 -4.59
C VAL A 89 -4.15 -9.08 -4.73
N ILE A 90 -3.75 -8.74 -5.97
CA ILE A 90 -2.91 -7.56 -6.23
C ILE A 90 -3.58 -6.28 -5.72
N LEU A 91 -4.88 -6.13 -5.95
CA LEU A 91 -5.63 -4.97 -5.47
C LEU A 91 -5.70 -4.91 -3.93
N GLU A 92 -5.89 -6.05 -3.25
CA GLU A 92 -5.88 -6.13 -1.79
C GLU A 92 -4.54 -5.71 -1.20
N MET A 93 -3.42 -6.08 -1.83
CA MET A 93 -2.09 -5.64 -1.40
C MET A 93 -1.90 -4.13 -1.50
N PHE A 94 -2.39 -3.50 -2.58
CA PHE A 94 -2.35 -2.05 -2.70
C PHE A 94 -3.16 -1.36 -1.61
N PHE A 95 -4.37 -1.85 -1.31
CA PHE A 95 -5.20 -1.29 -0.24
C PHE A 95 -4.57 -1.46 1.15
N GLY A 96 -4.19 -2.71 1.48
CA GLY A 96 -3.62 -3.04 2.79
C GLY A 96 -2.32 -2.30 3.06
N GLY A 97 -1.47 -2.13 2.04
CA GLY A 97 -0.22 -1.39 2.16
C GLY A 97 -0.40 0.12 2.21
N THR A 98 -1.27 0.72 1.40
CA THR A 98 -1.33 2.17 1.25
C THR A 98 -1.99 2.86 2.44
N GLU A 99 -3.15 2.38 2.89
CA GLU A 99 -3.91 3.04 3.96
C GLU A 99 -3.15 3.01 5.30
N THR A 100 -2.60 1.84 5.63
CA THR A 100 -1.87 1.63 6.89
C THR A 100 -0.57 2.45 6.92
N THR A 101 0.26 2.35 5.88
CA THR A 101 1.55 3.06 5.83
C THR A 101 1.37 4.58 5.77
N SER A 102 0.41 5.08 4.98
CA SER A 102 0.12 6.52 4.92
C SER A 102 -0.32 7.05 6.27
N THR A 103 -1.21 6.33 6.97
CA THR A 103 -1.67 6.71 8.31
C THR A 103 -0.51 6.72 9.31
N THR A 104 0.34 5.69 9.30
CA THR A 104 1.51 5.63 10.18
C THR A 104 2.48 6.79 9.91
N ILE A 105 2.76 7.12 8.65
CA ILE A 105 3.63 8.24 8.28
C ILE A 105 3.02 9.57 8.72
N GLU A 106 1.71 9.77 8.50
CA GLU A 106 1.01 10.99 8.91
C GLU A 106 1.14 11.23 10.42
N TRP A 107 0.86 10.21 11.24
CA TRP A 107 1.01 10.31 12.69
C TRP A 107 2.47 10.47 13.12
N GLY A 108 3.39 9.75 12.50
CA GLY A 108 4.81 9.88 12.77
C GLY A 108 5.30 11.30 12.53
N MET A 109 4.97 11.90 11.38
CA MET A 109 5.31 13.27 11.06
C MET A 109 4.61 14.28 11.97
N ALA A 110 3.33 14.08 12.27
CA ALA A 110 2.59 14.94 13.19
C ALA A 110 3.23 14.96 14.59
N GLU A 111 3.68 13.82 15.09
CA GLU A 111 4.33 13.72 16.39
C GLU A 111 5.73 14.35 16.38
N LEU A 112 6.51 14.16 15.30
CA LEU A 112 7.81 14.81 15.14
C LEU A 112 7.69 16.34 15.11
N LEU A 113 6.69 16.88 14.42
CA LEU A 113 6.43 18.33 14.39
C LEU A 113 6.03 18.89 15.76
N ARG A 114 5.44 18.06 16.63
CA ARG A 114 5.12 18.45 18.03
C ARG A 114 6.34 18.36 18.95
N HIS A 115 7.31 17.53 18.61
CA HIS A 115 8.52 17.27 19.41
C HIS A 115 9.79 17.66 18.64
N GLN A 116 10.00 18.97 18.50
CA GLN A 116 11.11 19.56 17.74
C GLN A 116 12.49 19.00 18.12
N SER A 117 12.74 18.75 19.41
CA SER A 117 14.02 18.18 19.87
C SER A 117 14.25 16.74 19.41
N SER A 118 13.20 15.96 19.19
CA SER A 118 13.28 14.62 18.59
C SER A 118 13.49 14.72 17.07
N MET A 119 12.80 15.66 16.41
CA MET A 119 12.97 15.93 14.98
C MET A 119 14.42 16.32 14.64
N GLU A 120 15.02 17.21 15.44
CA GLU A 120 16.41 17.64 15.26
C GLU A 120 17.39 16.46 15.37
N LYS A 121 17.22 15.59 16.38
CA LYS A 121 18.07 14.39 16.54
C LYS A 121 17.98 13.43 15.36
N ILE A 122 16.79 13.24 14.81
CA ILE A 122 16.55 12.39 13.65
C ILE A 122 17.18 13.00 12.40
N GLN A 123 17.01 14.30 12.18
CA GLN A 123 17.63 15.02 11.07
C GLN A 123 19.16 14.96 11.15
N ASP A 124 19.73 15.20 12.34
CA ASP A 124 21.17 15.11 12.59
C ASP A 124 21.70 13.69 12.33
N GLU A 125 20.94 12.65 12.74
CA GLU A 125 21.31 11.26 12.48
C GLU A 125 21.30 10.94 10.98
N ILE A 126 20.27 11.39 10.25
CA ILE A 126 20.17 11.24 8.78
C ILE A 126 21.34 11.97 8.10
N ASP A 127 21.61 13.22 8.47
CA ASP A 127 22.70 14.02 7.91
C ASP A 127 24.07 13.38 8.18
N ARG A 128 24.25 12.76 9.36
CA ARG A 128 25.49 12.06 9.73
C ARG A 128 25.70 10.76 8.94
N VAL A 129 24.66 9.96 8.75
CA VAL A 129 24.76 8.63 8.11
C VAL A 129 24.69 8.73 6.59
N VAL A 130 23.70 9.46 6.08
CA VAL A 130 23.38 9.53 4.66
C VAL A 130 24.10 10.71 4.01
N GLY A 131 24.17 11.84 4.71
CA GLY A 131 24.59 13.11 4.13
C GLY A 131 23.55 13.72 3.20
N ARG A 132 23.85 14.89 2.62
CA ARG A 132 22.89 15.70 1.85
C ARG A 132 22.97 15.52 0.33
N THR A 133 23.90 14.70 -0.15
CA THR A 133 24.25 14.62 -1.59
C THR A 133 23.73 13.36 -2.28
N ARG A 134 23.31 12.34 -1.52
CA ARG A 134 22.88 11.04 -2.05
C ARG A 134 21.52 10.63 -1.49
N ARG A 135 20.87 9.70 -2.18
CA ARG A 135 19.62 9.08 -1.70
C ARG A 135 19.92 8.04 -0.62
N VAL A 136 18.97 7.90 0.30
CA VAL A 136 18.94 6.84 1.31
C VAL A 136 18.97 5.47 0.63
N GLN A 137 19.76 4.55 1.16
CA GLN A 137 19.83 3.14 0.79
C GLN A 137 19.40 2.29 1.99
N GLU A 138 19.04 1.03 1.74
CA GLU A 138 18.62 0.11 2.81
C GLU A 138 19.72 -0.11 3.86
N ASP A 139 20.97 -0.19 3.41
CA ASP A 139 22.14 -0.38 4.29
C ASP A 139 22.34 0.78 5.29
N ASP A 140 21.84 1.98 4.97
CA ASP A 140 21.91 3.15 5.85
C ASP A 140 21.06 2.98 7.11
N LEU A 141 20.06 2.11 7.09
CA LEU A 141 19.19 1.89 8.25
C LEU A 141 19.94 1.26 9.41
N THR A 142 20.99 0.47 9.17
CA THR A 142 21.77 -0.24 10.21
C THR A 142 22.56 0.70 11.14
N PRO A 143 23.21 1.76 10.67
CA PRO A 143 23.85 2.77 11.52
C PRO A 143 22.90 3.87 12.08
N MET A 144 21.57 3.75 11.92
CA MET A 144 20.59 4.74 12.40
C MET A 144 19.74 4.22 13.57
N PRO A 145 20.30 4.15 14.80
CA PRO A 145 19.57 3.66 15.96
C PRO A 145 18.34 4.48 16.31
N ILE A 146 18.36 5.82 16.20
CA ILE A 146 17.24 6.67 16.59
C ILE A 146 16.07 6.48 15.62
N CYS A 147 16.32 6.51 14.31
CA CYS A 147 15.28 6.26 13.30
C CYS A 147 14.72 4.82 13.33
N ARG A 148 15.42 3.88 13.98
CA ARG A 148 14.95 2.50 14.16
C ARG A 148 14.18 2.28 15.45
N GLN A 149 14.20 3.22 16.39
CA GLN A 149 13.43 3.04 17.63
C GLN A 149 11.93 3.16 17.33
N PRO A 150 11.11 2.24 17.87
CA PRO A 150 9.67 2.22 17.66
C PRO A 150 8.94 3.35 18.41
#